data_AF-A0A9D6TN57-F1
#
_entry.id   AF-A0A9D6TN57-F1
#
_cell.length_a   1.000
_cell.length_b   1.000
_cell.length_c   1.000
_cell.angle_alpha   90.00
_cell.angle_beta   90.00
_cell.angle_gamma   90.00
#
_symmetry.space_group_name_H-M   'P 1'
#
loop_
_entity.id
_entity.type
_entity.pdbx_description
1 polymer ?
#
loop_
_entity_poly.entity_id
_entity_poly.type
_entity_poly.pdbx_seq_one_letter_code
_entity_poly.pdbx_strand_id
1 'polypeptide(L)'
;EPRLYVVHPRDFQWEITEPLFNFYERRHGVTFTAVKSAADALTLFARFAKGYVVWDKAVPASLNVAFTIAGLEDALVVSEETLPHVVDRGLGKIDDLRGRYTGRTDAEIYQDAVGRYWARCNRDAIMLMGGHAGAVRMPAMADWGVREKMFFQDLSANPVHAAELALEKRLFSELRPGATVFGWHSYAKDTEEQHTTLLSSYGLKMEGLHNLPNLSFNCQFTFTPGFKFTNNHHVARDAKLVATQKVYLSFVQSDSIGIGVWTKPGRGKLPFAWQVTMNWTKFSPAALEYFHESATPNDYFIGGLSGPGYMYPNHIPADRFGPLMKEANALMVRLDERVLEIMDNSAADGNVGNADLPKETVDRYYAAFPDVIGFINGYGPARTRDLRDTRPMISYDYYIDPRRPREEVAADLGELIALNAKRPYFLLVHVRESNDVNSLVEVVKRLDGPVEVVPLDVFLKLAASNKTYVTRYQQPGDPKHFKGY
;
A
#
# COMPACT_ATOMS: atom_id res chain seq x y z
N GLU A 1 7.62 24.33 -7.13
CA GLU A 1 6.37 24.91 -6.60
C GLU A 1 5.20 23.99 -6.95
N PRO A 2 4.31 23.72 -5.98
CA PRO A 2 3.08 22.98 -6.21
C PRO A 2 2.13 23.82 -7.08
N ARG A 3 1.53 23.20 -8.12
CA ARG A 3 0.79 23.96 -9.16
C ARG A 3 -0.63 23.46 -9.41
N LEU A 4 -0.82 22.14 -9.46
CA LEU A 4 -2.10 21.53 -9.76
C LEU A 4 -2.39 20.46 -8.71
N TYR A 5 -3.59 20.53 -8.14
CA TYR A 5 -4.13 19.52 -7.25
C TYR A 5 -5.48 19.08 -7.81
N VAL A 6 -5.69 17.77 -7.91
CA VAL A 6 -6.92 17.19 -8.43
C VAL A 6 -7.74 16.66 -7.26
N VAL A 7 -8.93 17.25 -7.05
CA VAL A 7 -9.93 16.66 -6.17
C VAL A 7 -10.70 15.62 -6.96
N HIS A 8 -10.56 14.35 -6.59
CA HIS A 8 -11.27 13.26 -7.25
C HIS A 8 -12.71 13.10 -6.69
N PRO A 9 -13.62 12.48 -7.46
CA PRO A 9 -14.95 12.13 -6.98
C PRO A 9 -14.93 11.27 -5.71
N ARG A 10 -16.04 11.29 -4.94
CA ARG A 10 -16.14 10.59 -3.64
C ARG A 10 -16.12 9.06 -3.74
N ASP A 11 -16.41 8.51 -4.91
CA ASP A 11 -16.33 7.09 -5.22
C ASP A 11 -14.97 6.68 -5.80
N PHE A 12 -14.03 7.63 -5.92
CA PHE A 12 -12.64 7.29 -6.19
C PHE A 12 -12.02 6.61 -4.97
N GLN A 13 -11.18 5.60 -5.20
CA GLN A 13 -10.62 4.75 -4.15
C GLN A 13 -9.89 5.54 -3.04
N TRP A 14 -9.25 6.65 -3.41
CA TRP A 14 -8.59 7.58 -2.50
C TRP A 14 -9.55 8.67 -2.04
N GLU A 15 -10.47 8.35 -1.14
CA GLU A 15 -11.50 9.28 -0.66
C GLU A 15 -10.93 10.52 0.08
N ILE A 16 -9.63 10.52 0.35
CA ILE A 16 -8.92 11.58 1.07
C ILE A 16 -8.57 12.80 0.21
N THR A 17 -8.81 12.80 -1.11
CA THR A 17 -8.37 13.95 -1.94
C THR A 17 -9.04 15.27 -1.56
N GLU A 18 -10.35 15.28 -1.27
CA GLU A 18 -11.06 16.48 -0.80
C GLU A 18 -10.68 16.83 0.65
N PRO A 19 -10.63 15.89 1.61
CA PRO A 19 -10.12 16.17 2.94
C PRO A 19 -8.71 16.77 2.98
N LEU A 20 -7.78 16.26 2.17
CA LEU A 20 -6.41 16.77 2.08
C LEU A 20 -6.35 18.14 1.42
N PHE A 21 -7.15 18.40 0.39
CA PHE A 21 -7.31 19.76 -0.17
C PHE A 21 -7.65 20.76 0.94
N ASN A 22 -8.68 20.44 1.74
CA ASN A 22 -9.10 21.32 2.83
C ASN A 22 -8.02 21.41 3.93
N PHE A 23 -7.25 20.34 4.16
CA PHE A 23 -6.14 20.35 5.11
C PHE A 23 -5.00 21.28 4.66
N TYR A 24 -4.64 21.26 3.38
CA TYR A 24 -3.65 22.18 2.82
C TYR A 24 -4.05 23.65 2.96
N GLU A 25 -5.33 23.98 2.77
CA GLU A 25 -5.83 25.35 3.01
C GLU A 25 -5.66 25.76 4.47
N ARG A 26 -6.14 24.92 5.39
CA ARG A 26 -6.18 25.26 6.82
C ARG A 26 -4.82 25.22 7.50
N ARG A 27 -3.96 24.26 7.16
CA ARG A 27 -2.71 23.98 7.89
C ARG A 27 -1.45 24.43 7.18
N HIS A 28 -1.44 24.35 5.84
CA HIS A 28 -0.30 24.76 5.04
C HIS A 28 -0.48 26.13 4.37
N GLY A 29 -1.62 26.80 4.61
CA GLY A 29 -1.89 28.14 4.08
C GLY A 29 -1.98 28.18 2.55
N VAL A 30 -2.26 27.05 1.91
CA VAL A 30 -2.38 26.98 0.45
C VAL A 30 -3.65 27.71 0.03
N THR A 31 -3.54 28.63 -0.93
CA THR A 31 -4.69 29.26 -1.56
C THR A 31 -4.95 28.61 -2.90
N PHE A 32 -6.09 27.94 -3.05
CA PHE A 32 -6.46 27.31 -4.31
C PHE A 32 -7.30 28.24 -5.19
N THR A 33 -7.08 28.16 -6.50
CA THR A 33 -7.96 28.75 -7.51
C THR A 33 -8.63 27.62 -8.26
N ALA A 34 -9.96 27.60 -8.29
CA ALA A 34 -10.71 26.55 -8.95
C ALA A 34 -10.47 26.58 -10.47
N VAL A 35 -10.09 25.43 -11.03
CA VAL A 35 -9.97 25.19 -12.47
C VAL A 35 -11.04 24.19 -12.87
N LYS A 36 -11.99 24.62 -13.72
CA LYS A 36 -13.24 23.87 -13.96
C LYS A 36 -13.12 22.83 -15.07
N SER A 37 -12.13 22.96 -15.95
CA SER A 37 -11.97 22.08 -17.11
C SER A 37 -10.50 21.78 -17.42
N ALA A 38 -10.26 20.68 -18.13
CA ALA A 38 -8.93 20.36 -18.67
C ALA A 38 -8.43 21.43 -19.65
N ALA A 39 -9.34 22.08 -20.39
CA ALA A 39 -8.99 23.18 -21.30
C ALA A 39 -8.48 24.42 -20.53
N ASP A 40 -9.12 24.77 -19.42
CA ASP A 40 -8.67 25.86 -18.54
C ASP A 40 -7.32 25.53 -17.90
N ALA A 41 -7.15 24.28 -17.42
CA ALA A 41 -5.88 23.81 -16.89
C ALA A 41 -4.77 23.91 -17.94
N LEU A 42 -5.06 23.49 -19.17
CA LEU A 42 -4.10 23.58 -20.27
C LEU A 42 -3.75 25.04 -20.60
N THR A 43 -4.72 25.96 -20.60
CA THR A 43 -4.46 27.40 -20.77
C THR A 43 -3.50 27.94 -19.71
N LEU A 44 -3.64 27.52 -18.44
CA LEU A 44 -2.80 27.98 -17.35
C LEU A 44 -1.40 27.36 -17.36
N PHE A 45 -1.31 26.06 -17.71
CA PHE A 45 -0.12 25.26 -17.46
C PHE A 45 0.66 24.82 -18.72
N ALA A 46 0.12 24.97 -19.93
CA ALA A 46 0.81 24.58 -21.17
C ALA A 46 2.21 25.21 -21.30
N ARG A 47 2.40 26.43 -20.79
CA ARG A 47 3.69 27.13 -20.78
C ARG A 47 4.83 26.39 -20.06
N PHE A 48 4.51 25.41 -19.22
CA PHE A 48 5.51 24.61 -18.50
C PHE A 48 5.94 23.38 -19.29
N ALA A 49 5.24 23.02 -20.37
CA ALA A 49 5.62 21.93 -21.25
C ALA A 49 6.50 22.45 -22.39
N LYS A 50 7.54 21.69 -22.75
CA LYS A 50 8.40 21.97 -23.90
C LYS A 50 7.78 21.50 -25.23
N GLY A 51 6.78 20.64 -25.16
CA GLY A 51 6.07 20.11 -26.31
C GLY A 51 5.09 19.01 -25.91
N TYR A 52 4.69 18.19 -26.87
CA TYR A 52 3.76 17.09 -26.64
C TYR A 52 4.25 15.77 -27.26
N VAL A 53 3.77 14.66 -26.68
CA VAL A 53 3.94 13.30 -27.20
C VAL A 53 2.56 12.70 -27.44
N VAL A 54 2.31 12.22 -28.65
CA VAL A 54 1.05 11.57 -28.99
C VAL A 54 1.15 10.07 -28.70
N TRP A 55 0.23 9.52 -27.91
CA TRP A 55 0.14 8.07 -27.68
C TRP A 55 -0.90 7.42 -28.59
N ASP A 56 -0.76 6.11 -28.81
CA ASP A 56 -1.65 5.31 -29.64
C ASP A 56 -2.69 4.59 -28.77
N LYS A 57 -3.96 5.00 -28.87
CA LYS A 57 -5.06 4.37 -28.13
C LYS A 57 -5.29 2.90 -28.51
N ALA A 58 -4.91 2.50 -29.72
CA ALA A 58 -5.01 1.11 -30.17
C ALA A 58 -3.89 0.23 -29.59
N VAL A 59 -2.83 0.83 -29.04
CA VAL A 59 -1.71 0.12 -28.41
C VAL A 59 -1.48 0.69 -27.00
N PRO A 60 -2.18 0.19 -25.96
CA PRO A 60 -2.15 0.74 -24.60
C PRO A 60 -0.74 0.95 -24.01
N ALA A 61 0.21 0.04 -24.25
CA ALA A 61 1.59 0.16 -23.79
C ALA A 61 2.30 1.43 -24.31
N SER A 62 1.85 2.00 -25.44
CA SER A 62 2.38 3.27 -25.95
C SER A 62 2.13 4.45 -25.01
N LEU A 63 1.11 4.39 -24.14
CA LEU A 63 0.85 5.40 -23.12
C LEU A 63 1.99 5.44 -22.09
N ASN A 64 2.46 4.27 -21.65
CA ASN A 64 3.59 4.15 -20.71
C ASN A 64 4.88 4.66 -21.36
N VAL A 65 5.11 4.31 -22.63
CA VAL A 65 6.24 4.90 -23.39
C VAL A 65 6.11 6.42 -23.49
N ALA A 66 4.92 6.95 -23.75
CA ALA A 66 4.68 8.40 -23.81
C ALA A 66 4.93 9.09 -22.46
N PHE A 67 4.54 8.49 -21.33
CA PHE A 67 4.85 9.01 -20.01
C PHE A 67 6.35 9.01 -19.71
N THR A 68 7.08 7.97 -20.14
CA THR A 68 8.54 7.94 -20.04
C THR A 68 9.16 9.11 -20.80
N ILE A 69 8.74 9.34 -22.05
CA ILE A 69 9.22 10.47 -22.86
C ILE A 69 8.84 11.80 -22.19
N ALA A 70 7.61 11.92 -21.68
CA ALA A 70 7.13 13.12 -21.02
C ALA A 70 7.97 13.52 -19.80
N GLY A 71 8.39 12.56 -18.97
CA GLY A 71 9.30 12.83 -17.86
C GLY A 71 10.71 13.24 -18.31
N LEU A 72 11.19 12.69 -19.41
CA LEU A 72 12.53 12.99 -19.93
C LEU A 72 12.62 14.32 -20.68
N GLU A 73 11.54 14.72 -21.35
CA GLU A 73 11.50 15.86 -22.27
C GLU A 73 10.59 17.02 -21.80
N ASP A 74 10.02 16.92 -20.59
CA ASP A 74 9.03 17.88 -20.05
C ASP A 74 7.85 18.08 -21.01
N ALA A 75 7.23 16.97 -21.45
CA ALA A 75 6.17 16.97 -22.46
C ALA A 75 4.76 16.74 -21.87
N LEU A 76 3.73 17.20 -22.59
CA LEU A 76 2.36 16.73 -22.37
C LEU A 76 2.09 15.45 -23.15
N VAL A 77 1.47 14.46 -22.50
CA VAL A 77 0.96 13.27 -23.18
C VAL A 77 -0.45 13.56 -23.70
N VAL A 78 -0.67 13.36 -25.00
CA VAL A 78 -1.96 13.64 -25.66
C VAL A 78 -2.42 12.46 -26.50
N SER A 79 -3.73 12.27 -26.60
CA SER A 79 -4.32 11.36 -27.58
C SER A 79 -4.63 12.12 -28.87
N GLU A 80 -5.07 11.39 -29.89
CA GLU A 80 -5.57 12.02 -31.13
C GLU A 80 -6.70 13.02 -30.87
N GLU A 81 -7.60 12.73 -29.92
CA GLU A 81 -8.71 13.63 -29.61
C GLU A 81 -8.27 14.92 -28.91
N THR A 82 -7.19 14.87 -28.12
CA THR A 82 -6.70 16.03 -27.36
C THR A 82 -5.57 16.79 -28.06
N LEU A 83 -5.04 16.24 -29.17
CA LEU A 83 -3.99 16.84 -29.97
C LEU A 83 -4.32 18.27 -30.47
N PRO A 84 -5.53 18.57 -31.00
CA PRO A 84 -5.85 19.93 -31.43
C PRO A 84 -5.66 20.97 -30.31
N HIS A 85 -6.01 20.62 -29.07
CA HIS A 85 -5.93 21.53 -27.94
C HIS A 85 -4.49 21.96 -27.60
N VAL A 86 -3.49 21.11 -27.84
CA VAL A 86 -2.07 21.46 -27.60
C VAL A 86 -1.44 22.16 -28.80
N VAL A 87 -1.86 21.80 -30.03
CA VAL A 87 -1.40 22.45 -31.27
C VAL A 87 -1.88 23.89 -31.34
N ASP A 88 -3.15 24.15 -31.02
CA ASP A 88 -3.74 25.50 -31.00
C ASP A 88 -3.01 26.44 -30.01
N ARG A 89 -2.27 25.88 -29.06
CA ARG A 89 -1.47 26.60 -28.05
C ARG A 89 0.01 26.73 -28.44
N GLY A 90 0.38 26.32 -29.65
CA GLY A 90 1.73 26.46 -30.18
C GLY A 90 2.75 25.49 -29.61
N LEU A 91 2.33 24.41 -28.93
CA LEU A 91 3.26 23.39 -28.44
C LEU A 91 3.83 22.59 -29.63
N GLY A 92 5.15 22.37 -29.60
CA GLY A 92 5.85 21.58 -30.61
C GLY A 92 5.67 20.07 -30.39
N LYS A 93 5.71 19.30 -31.48
CA LYS A 93 5.70 17.84 -31.42
C LYS A 93 7.07 17.32 -30.99
N ILE A 94 7.14 16.63 -29.86
CA ILE A 94 8.34 15.93 -29.40
C ILE A 94 8.36 14.52 -30.01
N ASP A 95 7.26 13.79 -29.92
CA ASP A 95 7.15 12.47 -30.52
C ASP A 95 5.70 12.10 -30.90
N ASP A 96 5.54 11.14 -31.81
CA ASP A 96 4.26 10.58 -32.24
C ASP A 96 4.36 9.05 -32.27
N LEU A 97 3.68 8.38 -31.34
CA LEU A 97 3.73 6.93 -31.19
C LEU A 97 2.64 6.20 -31.98
N ARG A 98 1.73 6.93 -32.63
CA ARG A 98 0.66 6.33 -33.43
C ARG A 98 1.23 5.47 -34.55
N GLY A 99 0.76 4.23 -34.65
CA GLY A 99 1.20 3.26 -35.66
C GLY A 99 2.61 2.67 -35.44
N ARG A 100 3.42 3.21 -34.52
CA ARG A 100 4.81 2.77 -34.29
C ARG A 100 4.90 1.32 -33.80
N TYR A 101 3.94 0.93 -32.98
CA TYR A 101 3.94 -0.32 -32.25
C TYR A 101 2.80 -1.26 -32.67
N THR A 102 2.11 -0.97 -33.76
CA THR A 102 1.03 -1.81 -34.27
C THR A 102 1.54 -3.23 -34.55
N GLY A 103 0.86 -4.22 -33.95
CA GLY A 103 1.20 -5.64 -34.11
C GLY A 103 2.40 -6.13 -33.29
N ARG A 104 3.01 -5.27 -32.47
CA ARG A 104 4.08 -5.68 -31.54
C ARG A 104 3.51 -6.12 -30.19
N THR A 105 4.22 -7.04 -29.56
CA THR A 105 4.00 -7.45 -28.17
C THR A 105 4.52 -6.40 -27.19
N ASP A 106 4.00 -6.40 -25.96
CA ASP A 106 4.46 -5.46 -24.92
C ASP A 106 5.95 -5.64 -24.61
N ALA A 107 6.47 -6.88 -24.62
CA ALA A 107 7.90 -7.14 -24.49
C ALA A 107 8.73 -6.43 -25.58
N GLU A 108 8.30 -6.48 -26.84
CA GLU A 108 8.99 -5.79 -27.95
C GLU A 108 8.91 -4.26 -27.84
N ILE A 109 7.75 -3.75 -27.41
CA ILE A 109 7.52 -2.31 -27.21
C ILE A 109 8.43 -1.79 -26.10
N TYR A 110 8.40 -2.42 -24.94
CA TYR A 110 9.23 -2.01 -23.81
C TYR A 110 10.71 -2.28 -24.05
N GLN A 111 11.09 -3.32 -24.80
CA GLN A 111 12.48 -3.53 -25.18
C GLN A 111 13.03 -2.40 -26.08
N ASP A 112 12.23 -1.90 -27.03
CA ASP A 112 12.59 -0.72 -27.83
C ASP A 112 12.68 0.54 -26.95
N ALA A 113 11.70 0.74 -26.05
CA ALA A 113 11.72 1.87 -25.13
C ALA A 113 12.93 1.83 -24.17
N VAL A 114 13.32 0.65 -23.69
CA VAL A 114 14.54 0.46 -22.88
C VAL A 114 15.78 0.89 -23.65
N GLY A 115 15.91 0.47 -24.90
CA GLY A 115 17.06 0.84 -25.75
C GLY A 115 17.19 2.36 -25.98
N ARG A 116 16.07 3.08 -26.00
CA ARG A 116 16.04 4.54 -26.28
C ARG A 116 16.13 5.40 -25.02
N TYR A 117 15.47 5.00 -23.94
CA TYR A 117 15.14 5.91 -22.84
C TYR A 117 15.71 5.47 -21.49
N TRP A 118 15.85 4.16 -21.25
CA TRP A 118 16.18 3.64 -19.92
C TRP A 118 17.43 4.28 -19.33
N ALA A 119 18.50 4.47 -20.11
CA ALA A 119 19.76 5.07 -19.66
C ALA A 119 19.63 6.48 -19.04
N ARG A 120 18.55 7.20 -19.34
CA ARG A 120 18.25 8.54 -18.83
C ARG A 120 17.23 8.55 -17.69
N CYS A 121 16.59 7.42 -17.41
CA CYS A 121 15.57 7.29 -16.37
C CYS A 121 16.19 7.17 -14.97
N ASN A 122 15.35 7.39 -13.96
CA ASN A 122 15.67 7.18 -12.56
C ASN A 122 16.15 5.74 -12.30
N ARG A 123 16.99 5.58 -11.26
CA ARG A 123 17.53 4.29 -10.80
C ARG A 123 17.20 3.98 -9.34
N ASP A 124 16.63 4.94 -8.61
CA ASP A 124 16.08 4.77 -7.27
C ASP A 124 14.56 4.51 -7.31
N ALA A 125 13.93 4.68 -8.47
CA ALA A 125 12.51 4.44 -8.65
C ALA A 125 12.16 4.02 -10.10
N ILE A 126 11.10 3.21 -10.23
CA ILE A 126 10.49 2.80 -11.51
C ILE A 126 8.97 2.83 -11.37
N MET A 127 8.25 3.04 -12.48
CA MET A 127 6.80 3.10 -12.48
C MET A 127 6.18 1.88 -13.18
N LEU A 128 5.33 1.15 -12.44
CA LEU A 128 4.51 0.05 -12.89
C LEU A 128 3.07 0.54 -13.10
N MET A 129 2.74 0.94 -14.33
CA MET A 129 1.42 1.44 -14.72
C MET A 129 0.56 0.36 -15.38
N GLY A 130 0.33 -0.75 -14.67
CA GLY A 130 -0.63 -1.77 -15.09
C GLY A 130 -2.03 -1.45 -14.56
N GLY A 131 -2.29 -1.87 -13.33
CA GLY A 131 -3.56 -1.68 -12.66
C GLY A 131 -4.73 -2.30 -13.41
N HIS A 132 -5.66 -1.46 -13.87
CA HIS A 132 -6.88 -1.91 -14.53
C HIS A 132 -6.67 -2.30 -15.98
N ALA A 133 -7.21 -3.47 -16.35
CA ALA A 133 -7.22 -3.94 -17.72
C ALA A 133 -8.33 -3.28 -18.57
N GLY A 134 -8.20 -3.38 -19.90
CA GLY A 134 -9.22 -2.95 -20.85
C GLY A 134 -9.06 -1.50 -21.30
N ALA A 135 -10.16 -0.77 -21.50
CA ALA A 135 -10.15 0.59 -22.03
C ALA A 135 -10.07 1.69 -20.96
N VAL A 136 -10.37 1.37 -19.70
CA VAL A 136 -10.32 2.32 -18.59
C VAL A 136 -8.87 2.61 -18.23
N ARG A 137 -8.54 3.90 -18.04
CA ARG A 137 -7.21 4.33 -17.59
C ARG A 137 -7.37 5.07 -16.26
N MET A 138 -6.58 4.70 -15.27
CA MET A 138 -6.50 5.40 -13.98
C MET A 138 -5.06 5.81 -13.66
N PRO A 139 -4.47 6.73 -14.44
CA PRO A 139 -3.06 7.06 -14.36
C PRO A 139 -2.76 8.11 -13.28
N ALA A 140 -3.44 8.06 -12.13
CA ALA A 140 -3.39 9.17 -11.19
C ALA A 140 -2.01 9.36 -10.54
N MET A 141 -1.20 8.29 -10.50
CA MET A 141 0.20 8.33 -10.05
C MET A 141 1.20 8.72 -11.16
N ALA A 142 0.75 8.90 -12.40
CA ALA A 142 1.64 9.22 -13.51
C ALA A 142 2.31 10.59 -13.36
N ASP A 143 1.68 11.53 -12.64
CA ASP A 143 2.25 12.84 -12.32
C ASP A 143 3.58 12.71 -11.58
N TRP A 144 3.67 11.76 -10.64
CA TRP A 144 4.86 11.44 -9.88
C TRP A 144 5.95 10.80 -10.74
N GLY A 145 5.60 9.78 -11.53
CA GLY A 145 6.57 9.12 -12.39
C GLY A 145 7.16 10.06 -13.44
N VAL A 146 6.35 10.98 -13.99
CA VAL A 146 6.80 12.01 -14.94
C VAL A 146 7.75 12.98 -14.25
N ARG A 147 7.38 13.48 -13.06
CA ARG A 147 8.23 14.38 -12.26
C ARG A 147 9.60 13.77 -11.97
N GLU A 148 9.61 12.51 -11.54
CA GLU A 148 10.82 11.81 -11.08
C GLU A 148 11.58 11.12 -12.22
N LYS A 149 11.17 11.32 -13.48
CA LYS A 149 11.80 10.75 -14.67
C LYS A 149 11.92 9.23 -14.62
N MET A 150 10.89 8.57 -14.12
CA MET A 150 10.82 7.12 -14.02
C MET A 150 10.64 6.50 -15.41
N PHE A 151 11.07 5.25 -15.55
CA PHE A 151 10.65 4.42 -16.68
C PHE A 151 9.28 3.83 -16.37
N PHE A 152 8.34 3.99 -17.30
CA PHE A 152 6.97 3.50 -17.16
C PHE A 152 6.81 2.21 -17.94
N GLN A 153 6.26 1.19 -17.28
CA GLN A 153 6.08 -0.14 -17.81
C GLN A 153 4.87 -0.84 -17.17
N ASP A 154 4.34 -1.89 -17.78
CA ASP A 154 3.35 -2.80 -17.19
C ASP A 154 3.62 -4.26 -17.56
N LEU A 155 4.90 -4.62 -17.64
CA LEU A 155 5.44 -5.95 -17.85
C LEU A 155 4.86 -6.93 -16.84
N SER A 156 4.67 -8.17 -17.31
CA SER A 156 4.14 -9.24 -16.49
C SER A 156 5.21 -9.96 -15.66
N ALA A 157 4.89 -10.20 -14.39
CA ALA A 157 5.61 -11.11 -13.51
C ALA A 157 5.21 -12.60 -13.69
N ASN A 158 4.28 -12.91 -14.60
CA ASN A 158 3.77 -14.26 -14.82
C ASN A 158 4.67 -15.05 -15.79
N PRO A 159 5.12 -16.28 -15.45
CA PRO A 159 6.02 -17.08 -16.31
C PRO A 159 5.49 -17.40 -17.69
N VAL A 160 4.16 -17.41 -17.86
CA VAL A 160 3.54 -17.61 -19.17
C VAL A 160 3.93 -16.50 -20.16
N HIS A 161 4.30 -15.32 -19.66
CA HIS A 161 4.81 -14.17 -20.42
C HIS A 161 6.34 -14.07 -20.31
N ALA A 162 7.06 -15.15 -20.65
CA ALA A 162 8.50 -15.29 -20.42
C ALA A 162 9.37 -14.12 -20.91
N ALA A 163 9.02 -13.50 -22.05
CA ALA A 163 9.75 -12.35 -22.58
C ALA A 163 9.56 -11.07 -21.74
N GLU A 164 8.35 -10.83 -21.23
CA GLU A 164 8.09 -9.70 -20.33
C GLU A 164 8.79 -9.90 -18.99
N LEU A 165 8.66 -11.10 -18.41
CA LEU A 165 9.31 -11.46 -17.14
C LEU A 165 10.83 -11.34 -17.19
N ALA A 166 11.45 -11.74 -18.32
CA ALA A 166 12.89 -11.59 -18.51
C ALA A 166 13.33 -10.12 -18.56
N LEU A 167 12.55 -9.26 -19.23
CA LEU A 167 12.82 -7.84 -19.29
C LEU A 167 12.62 -7.16 -17.93
N GLU A 168 11.59 -7.54 -17.19
CA GLU A 168 11.33 -6.99 -15.86
C GLU A 168 12.42 -7.37 -14.86
N LYS A 169 12.84 -8.65 -14.84
CA LYS A 169 13.99 -9.12 -14.04
C LYS A 169 15.26 -8.31 -14.34
N ARG A 170 15.51 -8.03 -15.63
CA ARG A 170 16.63 -7.18 -16.03
C ARG A 170 16.48 -5.76 -15.43
N LEU A 171 15.34 -5.11 -15.62
CA LEU A 171 15.10 -3.76 -15.08
C LEU A 171 15.30 -3.72 -13.57
N PHE A 172 14.75 -4.68 -12.82
CA PHE A 172 14.90 -4.75 -11.37
C PHE A 172 16.36 -4.98 -10.93
N SER A 173 17.11 -5.79 -11.68
CA SER A 173 18.55 -6.00 -11.40
C SER A 173 19.41 -4.76 -11.62
N GLU A 174 18.96 -3.84 -12.48
CA GLU A 174 19.67 -2.59 -12.81
C GLU A 174 19.26 -1.41 -11.91
N LEU A 175 18.25 -1.58 -11.05
CA LEU A 175 17.88 -0.60 -10.03
C LEU A 175 18.86 -0.59 -8.87
N ARG A 176 18.93 0.55 -8.16
CA ARG A 176 19.72 0.67 -6.94
C ARG A 176 19.10 -0.17 -5.81
N PRO A 177 19.90 -0.74 -4.90
CA PRO A 177 19.39 -1.47 -3.76
C PRO A 177 18.38 -0.66 -2.94
N GLY A 178 17.21 -1.26 -2.64
CA GLY A 178 16.14 -0.57 -1.92
C GLY A 178 15.45 0.53 -2.72
N ALA A 179 15.53 0.52 -4.06
CA ALA A 179 14.69 1.33 -4.93
C ALA A 179 13.20 0.99 -4.75
N THR A 180 12.33 1.94 -5.13
CA THR A 180 10.87 1.81 -5.01
C THR A 180 10.23 1.59 -6.39
N VAL A 181 9.44 0.54 -6.50
CA VAL A 181 8.50 0.31 -7.61
C VAL A 181 7.19 1.01 -7.27
N PHE A 182 6.88 2.08 -7.97
CA PHE A 182 5.62 2.82 -7.80
C PHE A 182 4.55 2.26 -8.72
N GLY A 183 3.30 2.29 -8.28
CA GLY A 183 2.15 1.88 -9.09
C GLY A 183 1.63 0.49 -8.74
N TRP A 184 1.09 -0.23 -9.72
CA TRP A 184 0.47 -1.53 -9.50
C TRP A 184 0.53 -2.44 -10.73
N HIS A 185 0.65 -3.74 -10.48
CA HIS A 185 0.68 -4.79 -11.49
C HIS A 185 -0.62 -4.81 -12.31
N SER A 186 -0.60 -5.46 -13.48
CA SER A 186 -1.78 -5.52 -14.35
C SER A 186 -2.62 -6.74 -14.01
N TYR A 187 -3.87 -6.52 -13.59
CA TYR A 187 -4.80 -7.62 -13.29
C TYR A 187 -5.16 -8.52 -14.49
N ALA A 188 -4.72 -8.17 -15.71
CA ALA A 188 -4.87 -9.03 -16.89
C ALA A 188 -3.63 -9.89 -17.18
N LYS A 189 -2.48 -9.61 -16.56
CA LYS A 189 -1.20 -10.24 -16.90
C LYS A 189 -0.69 -11.17 -15.80
N ASP A 190 -0.81 -10.73 -14.56
CA ASP A 190 -0.23 -11.39 -13.38
C ASP A 190 -1.07 -11.14 -12.13
N THR A 191 -0.62 -11.72 -11.02
CA THR A 191 -1.20 -11.51 -9.69
C THR A 191 -0.30 -10.64 -8.82
N GLU A 192 -0.89 -10.07 -7.77
CA GLU A 192 -0.17 -9.36 -6.72
C GLU A 192 0.93 -10.24 -6.14
N GLU A 193 0.65 -11.54 -5.96
CA GLU A 193 1.58 -12.50 -5.42
C GLU A 193 2.79 -12.69 -6.32
N GLN A 194 2.59 -12.80 -7.63
CA GLN A 194 3.67 -12.92 -8.62
C GLN A 194 4.58 -11.70 -8.59
N HIS A 195 3.99 -10.52 -8.72
CA HIS A 195 4.77 -9.30 -8.88
C HIS A 195 5.45 -8.87 -7.57
N THR A 196 4.75 -8.97 -6.42
CA THR A 196 5.32 -8.62 -5.11
C THR A 196 6.39 -9.62 -4.67
N THR A 197 6.23 -10.91 -5.00
CA THR A 197 7.31 -11.90 -4.79
C THR A 197 8.53 -11.56 -5.66
N LEU A 198 8.32 -11.16 -6.92
CA LEU A 198 9.40 -10.84 -7.85
C LEU A 198 10.20 -9.63 -7.35
N LEU A 199 9.57 -8.49 -7.07
CA LEU A 199 10.28 -7.30 -6.59
C LEU A 199 10.98 -7.54 -5.24
N SER A 200 10.36 -8.34 -4.36
CA SER A 200 10.93 -8.64 -3.04
C SER A 200 12.22 -9.45 -3.16
N SER A 201 12.32 -10.33 -4.17
CA SER A 201 13.54 -11.11 -4.46
C SER A 201 14.75 -10.26 -4.85
N TYR A 202 14.53 -9.00 -5.24
CA TYR A 202 15.60 -8.02 -5.50
C TYR A 202 15.82 -7.06 -4.31
N GLY A 203 15.05 -7.20 -3.22
CA GLY A 203 15.06 -6.27 -2.09
C GLY A 203 14.51 -4.88 -2.47
N LEU A 204 13.56 -4.83 -3.41
CA LEU A 204 12.87 -3.60 -3.82
C LEU A 204 11.59 -3.42 -3.00
N LYS A 205 11.12 -2.18 -2.91
CA LYS A 205 9.90 -1.81 -2.16
C LYS A 205 8.79 -1.47 -3.14
N MET A 206 7.55 -1.84 -2.86
CA MET A 206 6.40 -1.35 -3.61
C MET A 206 5.72 -0.18 -2.91
N GLU A 207 5.29 0.79 -3.70
CA GLU A 207 4.39 1.88 -3.29
C GLU A 207 3.23 1.96 -4.29
N GLY A 208 2.08 1.41 -3.89
CA GLY A 208 0.87 1.35 -4.71
C GLY A 208 -0.25 2.23 -4.16
N LEU A 209 -1.34 2.42 -4.92
CA LEU A 209 -1.68 1.83 -6.22
C LEU A 209 -1.40 2.81 -7.37
N HIS A 210 -1.45 2.34 -8.63
CA HIS A 210 -1.27 3.14 -9.86
C HIS A 210 -2.19 4.37 -9.97
N ASN A 211 -3.26 4.39 -9.18
CA ASN A 211 -4.24 5.46 -9.09
C ASN A 211 -4.10 6.34 -7.83
N LEU A 212 -3.00 6.28 -7.07
CA LEU A 212 -2.70 7.23 -5.98
C LEU A 212 -2.42 8.63 -6.56
N PRO A 213 -3.28 9.64 -6.29
CA PRO A 213 -3.21 10.92 -6.98
C PRO A 213 -2.29 11.93 -6.29
N ASN A 214 -1.96 12.99 -7.03
CA ASN A 214 -1.37 14.24 -6.54
C ASN A 214 0.00 14.12 -5.87
N LEU A 215 0.74 13.03 -6.06
CA LEU A 215 2.04 12.85 -5.41
C LEU A 215 3.06 13.92 -5.81
N SER A 216 3.03 14.41 -7.07
CA SER A 216 3.90 15.51 -7.51
C SER A 216 3.58 16.86 -6.85
N PHE A 217 2.37 17.01 -6.32
CA PHE A 217 1.96 18.14 -5.49
C PHE A 217 2.33 17.90 -4.02
N ASN A 218 1.91 16.75 -3.48
CA ASN A 218 2.05 16.39 -2.07
C ASN A 218 3.51 16.35 -1.60
N CYS A 219 4.42 15.86 -2.46
CA CYS A 219 5.84 15.75 -2.13
C CYS A 219 6.55 17.10 -1.90
N GLN A 220 5.89 18.22 -2.22
CA GLN A 220 6.45 19.57 -2.08
C GLN A 220 6.19 20.18 -0.71
N PHE A 221 5.44 19.49 0.15
CA PHE A 221 5.14 19.93 1.51
C PHE A 221 5.90 19.07 2.52
N THR A 222 6.31 19.71 3.60
CA THR A 222 6.80 19.04 4.81
C THR A 222 5.74 19.15 5.90
N PHE A 223 5.99 18.52 7.05
CA PHE A 223 5.19 18.74 8.25
C PHE A 223 5.15 20.23 8.64
N THR A 224 4.04 20.67 9.22
CA THR A 224 3.91 22.04 9.74
C THR A 224 4.87 22.28 10.91
N PRO A 225 5.29 23.55 11.14
CA PRO A 225 6.21 23.87 12.22
C PRO A 225 5.71 23.41 13.59
N GLY A 226 6.53 22.61 14.28
CA GLY A 226 6.22 22.10 15.62
C GLY A 226 5.38 20.83 15.65
N PHE A 227 4.92 20.31 14.50
CA PHE A 227 4.25 19.03 14.44
C PHE A 227 5.14 17.90 14.98
N LYS A 228 4.53 17.03 15.78
CA LYS A 228 5.16 15.84 16.32
C LYS A 228 4.17 14.69 16.16
N PHE A 229 4.67 13.57 15.67
CA PHE A 229 3.88 12.35 15.64
C PHE A 229 3.56 11.90 17.06
N THR A 230 2.28 11.66 17.30
CA THR A 230 1.75 11.03 18.49
C THR A 230 0.72 9.99 18.07
N ASN A 231 0.77 8.84 18.72
CA ASN A 231 -0.21 7.78 18.55
C ASN A 231 -1.02 7.61 19.85
N ASN A 232 -2.23 7.04 19.75
CA ASN A 232 -3.10 6.83 20.91
C ASN A 232 -2.69 5.57 21.67
N HIS A 233 -1.52 5.60 22.32
CA HIS A 233 -1.09 4.50 23.19
C HIS A 233 -1.99 4.43 24.42
N HIS A 234 -2.74 3.35 24.53
CA HIS A 234 -3.60 3.04 25.68
C HIS A 234 -2.78 2.38 26.80
N VAL A 235 -1.59 1.88 26.49
CA VAL A 235 -0.66 1.26 27.44
C VAL A 235 0.78 1.73 27.24
N ALA A 236 1.52 1.82 28.36
CA ALA A 236 2.96 2.06 28.31
C ALA A 236 3.71 0.86 27.70
N ARG A 237 4.90 1.10 27.13
CA ARG A 237 5.71 0.06 26.49
C ARG A 237 6.10 -1.07 27.44
N ASP A 238 6.35 -0.75 28.69
CA ASP A 238 6.74 -1.67 29.76
C ASP A 238 5.56 -2.13 30.63
N ALA A 239 4.34 -1.66 30.34
CA ALA A 239 3.15 -2.06 31.06
C ALA A 239 2.96 -3.58 31.00
N LYS A 240 2.63 -4.14 32.16
CA LYS A 240 2.25 -5.55 32.31
C LYS A 240 0.77 -5.62 32.62
N LEU A 241 -0.01 -6.07 31.65
CA LEU A 241 -1.41 -6.39 31.86
C LEU A 241 -1.55 -7.85 32.31
N VAL A 242 -2.71 -8.20 32.85
CA VAL A 242 -3.05 -9.58 33.23
C VAL A 242 -4.35 -9.95 32.56
N ALA A 243 -4.27 -10.85 31.59
CA ALA A 243 -5.45 -11.36 30.90
C ALA A 243 -6.31 -12.23 31.82
N THR A 244 -7.62 -12.01 31.77
CA THR A 244 -8.63 -12.75 32.55
C THR A 244 -9.32 -13.79 31.66
N GLN A 245 -10.30 -14.53 32.19
CA GLN A 245 -11.00 -15.59 31.45
C GLN A 245 -12.02 -15.03 30.43
N LYS A 246 -11.55 -14.25 29.45
CA LYS A 246 -12.34 -13.53 28.44
C LYS A 246 -11.93 -13.87 27.01
N VAL A 247 -12.72 -13.42 26.04
CA VAL A 247 -12.29 -13.30 24.64
C VAL A 247 -11.90 -11.84 24.42
N TYR A 248 -10.64 -11.58 24.11
CA TYR A 248 -10.19 -10.26 23.69
C TYR A 248 -10.26 -10.19 22.17
N LEU A 249 -10.95 -9.19 21.65
CA LEU A 249 -11.15 -8.95 20.22
C LEU A 249 -10.48 -7.63 19.83
N SER A 250 -9.71 -7.63 18.75
CA SER A 250 -9.18 -6.40 18.17
C SER A 250 -9.33 -6.42 16.65
N PHE A 251 -9.51 -5.23 16.09
CA PHE A 251 -9.79 -5.03 14.67
C PHE A 251 -8.69 -4.19 14.04
N VAL A 252 -8.22 -4.62 12.88
CA VAL A 252 -7.22 -3.90 12.07
C VAL A 252 -7.79 -3.71 10.68
N GLN A 253 -7.74 -2.49 10.15
CA GLN A 253 -8.12 -2.25 8.77
C GLN A 253 -7.09 -2.88 7.83
N SER A 254 -7.57 -3.57 6.80
CA SER A 254 -6.74 -3.93 5.66
C SER A 254 -6.38 -2.72 4.84
N ASP A 255 -5.28 -2.88 4.13
CA ASP A 255 -4.73 -1.90 3.22
C ASP A 255 -4.35 -0.59 3.95
N SER A 256 -3.27 0.06 3.51
CA SER A 256 -2.77 1.22 4.26
C SER A 256 -3.76 2.39 4.28
N ILE A 257 -3.69 3.18 5.34
CA ILE A 257 -4.51 4.36 5.58
C ILE A 257 -4.46 5.31 4.39
N GLY A 258 -5.64 5.70 3.91
CA GLY A 258 -5.81 6.60 2.77
C GLY A 258 -6.73 6.06 1.69
N ILE A 259 -6.83 4.73 1.60
CA ILE A 259 -7.95 4.06 0.96
C ILE A 259 -8.95 3.60 2.02
N GLY A 260 -10.23 3.57 1.65
CA GLY A 260 -11.28 3.03 2.52
C GLY A 260 -11.91 4.04 3.47
N VAL A 261 -12.19 3.59 4.70
CA VAL A 261 -13.26 4.18 5.52
C VAL A 261 -12.84 5.28 6.50
N TRP A 262 -11.63 5.84 6.37
CA TRP A 262 -11.14 6.88 7.30
C TRP A 262 -12.15 8.02 7.46
N THR A 263 -12.75 8.50 6.37
CA THR A 263 -13.66 9.67 6.37
C THR A 263 -15.12 9.31 6.68
N LYS A 264 -15.44 8.02 6.89
CA LYS A 264 -16.82 7.54 7.04
C LYS A 264 -17.37 7.82 8.44
N PRO A 265 -18.68 8.05 8.57
CA PRO A 265 -19.31 8.24 9.88
C PRO A 265 -19.15 6.99 10.75
N GLY A 266 -19.11 7.17 12.07
CA GLY A 266 -18.98 6.06 13.01
C GLY A 266 -17.56 5.67 13.39
N ARG A 267 -16.54 6.20 12.68
CA ARG A 267 -15.14 6.15 13.15
C ARG A 267 -15.04 6.67 14.58
N GLY A 268 -14.27 5.98 15.41
CA GLY A 268 -14.10 6.31 16.82
C GLY A 268 -15.15 5.70 17.76
N LYS A 269 -16.15 4.96 17.27
CA LYS A 269 -17.12 4.23 18.13
C LYS A 269 -16.55 2.94 18.75
N LEU A 270 -15.53 2.36 18.14
CA LEU A 270 -14.80 1.19 18.61
C LEU A 270 -13.29 1.41 18.42
N PRO A 271 -12.43 0.79 19.25
CA PRO A 271 -11.00 0.70 18.97
C PRO A 271 -10.76 0.07 17.59
N PHE A 272 -9.94 0.73 16.77
CA PHE A 272 -9.63 0.28 15.43
C PHE A 272 -8.19 0.65 15.07
N ALA A 273 -7.41 -0.35 14.63
CA ALA A 273 -6.03 -0.13 14.22
C ALA A 273 -5.93 0.14 12.72
N TRP A 274 -5.05 1.06 12.37
CA TRP A 274 -4.84 1.55 11.01
C TRP A 274 -3.39 1.34 10.62
N GLN A 275 -3.17 0.56 9.58
CA GLN A 275 -1.85 0.40 9.03
C GLN A 275 -1.43 1.67 8.27
N VAL A 276 -0.23 2.18 8.52
CA VAL A 276 0.26 3.43 7.92
C VAL A 276 1.26 3.15 6.81
N THR A 277 1.13 3.86 5.68
CA THR A 277 2.15 3.88 4.64
C THR A 277 3.34 4.72 5.12
N MET A 278 4.24 4.11 5.88
CA MET A 278 5.28 4.84 6.63
C MET A 278 6.22 5.70 5.76
N ASN A 279 6.45 5.28 4.50
CA ASN A 279 7.31 6.00 3.57
C ASN A 279 6.67 7.30 3.02
N TRP A 280 5.38 7.56 3.29
CA TRP A 280 4.72 8.84 2.97
C TRP A 280 5.35 10.02 3.70
N THR A 281 6.19 9.76 4.70
CA THR A 281 7.11 10.77 5.29
C THR A 281 8.02 11.43 4.25
N LYS A 282 8.18 10.84 3.06
CA LYS A 282 8.93 11.39 1.93
C LYS A 282 8.00 11.89 0.81
N PHE A 283 6.88 11.20 0.55
CA PHE A 283 6.06 11.41 -0.66
C PHE A 283 4.78 12.19 -0.42
N SER A 284 4.19 12.09 0.78
CA SER A 284 2.95 12.77 1.14
C SER A 284 2.92 13.17 2.64
N PRO A 285 3.86 14.00 3.12
CA PRO A 285 4.00 14.27 4.57
C PRO A 285 2.74 14.89 5.19
N ALA A 286 2.10 15.82 4.48
CA ALA A 286 0.87 16.47 4.95
C ALA A 286 -0.30 15.49 5.11
N ALA A 287 -0.32 14.38 4.36
CA ALA A 287 -1.34 13.36 4.54
C ALA A 287 -1.17 12.59 5.85
N LEU A 288 0.07 12.26 6.21
CA LEU A 288 0.36 11.67 7.52
C LEU A 288 -0.01 12.64 8.65
N GLU A 289 0.32 13.93 8.50
CA GLU A 289 -0.08 14.94 9.48
C GLU A 289 -1.61 15.01 9.64
N TYR A 290 -2.34 15.02 8.51
CA TYR A 290 -3.80 15.00 8.51
C TYR A 290 -4.38 13.80 9.27
N PHE A 291 -3.83 12.60 9.08
CA PHE A 291 -4.31 11.43 9.80
C PHE A 291 -4.06 11.54 11.31
N HIS A 292 -2.86 11.93 11.72
CA HIS A 292 -2.54 12.07 13.14
C HIS A 292 -3.34 13.19 13.82
N GLU A 293 -3.55 14.34 13.16
CA GLU A 293 -4.35 15.42 13.74
C GLU A 293 -5.85 15.12 13.80
N SER A 294 -6.36 14.28 12.89
CA SER A 294 -7.77 13.91 12.85
C SER A 294 -8.10 12.62 13.61
N ALA A 295 -7.09 11.95 14.17
CA ALA A 295 -7.26 10.73 14.94
C ALA A 295 -8.21 10.93 16.13
N THR A 296 -9.16 10.03 16.29
CA THR A 296 -9.98 9.90 17.50
C THR A 296 -9.20 9.11 18.56
N PRO A 297 -9.57 9.16 19.85
CA PRO A 297 -8.89 8.36 20.89
C PRO A 297 -8.88 6.84 20.62
N ASN A 298 -9.81 6.35 19.80
CA ASN A 298 -9.94 4.92 19.47
C ASN A 298 -9.17 4.52 18.19
N ASP A 299 -8.52 5.45 17.50
CA ASP A 299 -7.70 5.16 16.33
C ASP A 299 -6.26 4.84 16.77
N TYR A 300 -5.71 3.69 16.37
CA TYR A 300 -4.35 3.28 16.70
C TYR A 300 -3.51 3.02 15.45
N PHE A 301 -2.37 3.70 15.30
CA PHE A 301 -1.52 3.57 14.11
C PHE A 301 -0.49 2.45 14.26
N ILE A 302 -0.27 1.66 13.20
CA ILE A 302 0.72 0.59 13.15
C ILE A 302 1.57 0.68 11.88
N GLY A 303 2.82 0.24 11.98
CA GLY A 303 3.66 0.02 10.79
C GLY A 303 3.28 -1.31 10.14
N GLY A 304 3.49 -1.44 8.82
CA GLY A 304 3.13 -2.70 8.15
C GLY A 304 3.56 -2.80 6.69
N LEU A 305 3.12 -3.90 6.05
CA LEU A 305 3.35 -4.32 4.66
C LEU A 305 4.81 -4.23 4.23
N SER A 306 5.67 -5.23 4.40
CA SER A 306 6.04 -5.79 5.70
C SER A 306 7.41 -5.21 6.10
N GLY A 307 7.58 -3.91 5.95
CA GLY A 307 8.86 -3.24 6.05
C GLY A 307 8.73 -1.75 5.74
N PRO A 308 9.72 -1.11 5.10
CA PRO A 308 9.67 0.32 4.77
C PRO A 308 8.74 0.68 3.59
N GLY A 309 7.91 -0.26 3.14
CA GLY A 309 7.05 -0.24 1.95
C GLY A 309 6.67 -1.69 1.61
N TYR A 310 5.70 -1.90 0.71
CA TYR A 310 5.10 -3.22 0.51
C TYR A 310 6.09 -4.24 -0.06
N MET A 311 6.25 -5.37 0.64
CA MET A 311 7.21 -6.44 0.37
C MET A 311 6.75 -7.78 0.97
N TYR A 312 7.21 -8.90 0.39
CA TYR A 312 7.09 -10.25 0.94
C TYR A 312 8.40 -10.71 1.56
N PRO A 313 8.50 -10.74 2.90
CA PRO A 313 9.74 -10.97 3.60
C PRO A 313 10.36 -12.35 3.40
N ASN A 314 9.58 -13.37 3.06
CA ASN A 314 10.08 -14.71 2.78
C ASN A 314 10.97 -14.75 1.54
N HIS A 315 10.85 -13.76 0.66
CA HIS A 315 11.64 -13.65 -0.57
C HIS A 315 12.69 -12.55 -0.54
N ILE A 316 12.81 -11.78 0.54
CA ILE A 316 13.87 -10.75 0.65
C ILE A 316 15.23 -11.45 0.83
N PRO A 317 16.24 -11.15 -0.02
CA PRO A 317 17.58 -11.69 0.16
C PRO A 317 18.17 -11.35 1.54
N ALA A 318 18.93 -12.29 2.12
CA ALA A 318 19.43 -12.16 3.49
C ALA A 318 20.27 -10.89 3.72
N ASP A 319 21.09 -10.51 2.74
CA ASP A 319 21.93 -9.30 2.77
C ASP A 319 21.13 -7.99 2.60
N ARG A 320 19.88 -8.08 2.12
CA ARG A 320 18.98 -6.93 1.94
C ARG A 320 18.02 -6.72 3.11
N PHE A 321 17.65 -7.79 3.81
CA PHE A 321 16.66 -7.74 4.90
C PHE A 321 17.06 -6.77 6.01
N GLY A 322 18.29 -6.87 6.53
CA GLY A 322 18.77 -6.03 7.65
C GLY A 322 18.69 -4.53 7.35
N PRO A 323 19.28 -4.04 6.25
CA PRO A 323 19.17 -2.63 5.84
C PRO A 323 17.73 -2.14 5.67
N LEU A 324 16.86 -2.93 5.05
CA LEU A 324 15.45 -2.58 4.85
C LEU A 324 14.68 -2.48 6.18
N MET A 325 14.87 -3.43 7.08
CA MET A 325 14.21 -3.38 8.39
C MET A 325 14.78 -2.30 9.29
N LYS A 326 16.04 -1.91 9.12
CA LYS A 326 16.59 -0.71 9.78
C LYS A 326 15.88 0.57 9.30
N GLU A 327 15.59 0.69 8.00
CA GLU A 327 14.78 1.79 7.46
C GLU A 327 13.37 1.76 8.06
N ALA A 328 12.70 0.61 8.08
CA ALA A 328 11.37 0.44 8.66
C ALA A 328 11.32 0.81 10.15
N ASN A 329 12.26 0.30 10.96
CA ASN A 329 12.31 0.60 12.39
C ASN A 329 12.51 2.11 12.65
N ALA A 330 13.36 2.78 11.85
CA ALA A 330 13.54 4.23 11.95
C ALA A 330 12.26 5.00 11.61
N LEU A 331 11.48 4.53 10.63
CA LEU A 331 10.19 5.12 10.29
C LEU A 331 9.16 4.91 11.40
N MET A 332 9.03 3.70 11.95
CA MET A 332 8.13 3.43 13.08
C MET A 332 8.45 4.30 14.30
N VAL A 333 9.73 4.46 14.63
CA VAL A 333 10.17 5.35 15.71
C VAL A 333 9.76 6.80 15.44
N ARG A 334 9.90 7.27 14.18
CA ARG A 334 9.49 8.62 13.78
C ARG A 334 7.98 8.81 13.88
N LEU A 335 7.19 7.80 13.55
CA LEU A 335 5.72 7.83 13.49
C LEU A 335 5.05 7.47 14.82
N ASP A 336 5.84 7.19 15.87
CA ASP A 336 5.36 6.73 17.18
C ASP A 336 4.51 5.44 17.08
N GLU A 337 4.92 4.53 16.20
CA GLU A 337 4.32 3.22 16.01
C GLU A 337 5.05 2.17 16.85
N ARG A 338 4.30 1.27 17.48
CA ARG A 338 4.86 0.24 18.38
C ARG A 338 4.49 -1.18 17.99
N VAL A 339 3.68 -1.35 16.97
CA VAL A 339 3.24 -2.64 16.45
C VAL A 339 3.62 -2.70 14.97
N LEU A 340 4.18 -3.82 14.54
CA LEU A 340 4.49 -4.09 13.15
C LEU A 340 3.62 -5.23 12.63
N GLU A 341 2.90 -4.97 11.55
CA GLU A 341 2.21 -5.97 10.77
C GLU A 341 3.11 -6.59 9.70
N ILE A 342 3.02 -7.91 9.56
CA ILE A 342 3.80 -8.70 8.61
C ILE A 342 2.84 -9.51 7.74
N MET A 343 2.74 -9.12 6.48
CA MET A 343 2.08 -9.83 5.40
C MET A 343 3.08 -10.53 4.48
N ASP A 344 2.79 -11.77 4.13
CA ASP A 344 3.50 -12.49 3.07
C ASP A 344 2.52 -13.45 2.37
N ASN A 345 2.17 -13.13 1.12
CA ASN A 345 1.28 -13.96 0.31
C ASN A 345 2.04 -14.76 -0.77
N SER A 346 3.38 -14.88 -0.68
CA SER A 346 4.17 -15.65 -1.66
C SER A 346 3.87 -17.16 -1.67
N ALA A 347 3.05 -17.66 -0.74
CA ALA A 347 2.53 -19.02 -0.73
C ALA A 347 0.98 -19.09 -0.67
N ALA A 348 0.30 -17.94 -0.82
CA ALA A 348 -1.15 -17.79 -0.81
C ALA A 348 -1.68 -17.38 -2.21
N ASP A 349 -2.99 -17.48 -2.39
CA ASP A 349 -3.72 -16.98 -3.56
C ASP A 349 -4.84 -16.06 -3.04
N GLY A 350 -4.56 -14.75 -3.04
CA GLY A 350 -5.37 -13.75 -2.37
C GLY A 350 -5.52 -14.04 -0.87
N ASN A 351 -6.77 -14.21 -0.43
CA ASN A 351 -7.11 -14.48 0.97
C ASN A 351 -7.09 -15.98 1.33
N VAL A 352 -6.77 -16.84 0.36
CA VAL A 352 -6.78 -18.30 0.53
C VAL A 352 -5.36 -18.82 0.49
N GLY A 353 -5.00 -19.65 1.46
CA GLY A 353 -3.75 -20.37 1.45
C GLY A 353 -2.84 -20.00 2.60
N ASN A 354 -1.53 -19.98 2.36
CA ASN A 354 -0.56 -19.98 3.43
C ASN A 354 0.15 -18.63 3.57
N ALA A 355 -0.32 -17.82 4.51
CA ALA A 355 0.33 -16.58 4.94
C ALA A 355 1.22 -16.78 6.19
N ASP A 356 1.54 -18.03 6.54
CA ASP A 356 2.41 -18.34 7.67
C ASP A 356 3.87 -17.98 7.34
N LEU A 357 4.61 -17.55 8.36
CA LEU A 357 6.03 -17.20 8.24
C LEU A 357 6.91 -18.37 8.69
N PRO A 358 7.99 -18.70 7.95
CA PRO A 358 9.05 -19.57 8.43
C PRO A 358 9.66 -19.04 9.73
N LYS A 359 10.16 -19.96 10.56
CA LYS A 359 10.85 -19.59 11.81
C LYS A 359 11.99 -18.59 11.57
N GLU A 360 12.74 -18.77 10.49
CA GLU A 360 13.85 -17.88 10.14
C GLU A 360 13.38 -16.44 9.90
N THR A 361 12.29 -16.26 9.14
CA THR A 361 11.70 -14.93 8.93
C THR A 361 11.28 -14.30 10.25
N VAL A 362 10.61 -15.07 11.11
CA VAL A 362 10.22 -14.62 12.46
C VAL A 362 11.45 -14.23 13.29
N ASP A 363 12.51 -15.04 13.30
CA ASP A 363 13.75 -14.74 14.01
C ASP A 363 14.37 -13.41 13.57
N ARG A 364 14.38 -13.14 12.26
CA ARG A 364 14.92 -11.89 11.71
C ARG A 364 14.10 -10.67 12.13
N TYR A 365 12.76 -10.75 12.17
CA TYR A 365 11.91 -9.65 12.65
C TYR A 365 12.11 -9.36 14.13
N TYR A 366 12.14 -10.39 14.99
CA TYR A 366 12.39 -10.20 16.42
C TYR A 366 13.74 -9.54 16.70
N ALA A 367 14.76 -9.82 15.87
CA ALA A 367 16.08 -9.20 15.96
C ALA A 367 16.07 -7.75 15.43
N ALA A 368 15.35 -7.48 14.34
CA ALA A 368 15.34 -6.16 13.70
C ALA A 368 14.52 -5.11 14.46
N PHE A 369 13.52 -5.54 15.24
CA PHE A 369 12.60 -4.66 15.97
C PHE A 369 12.64 -4.96 17.48
N PRO A 370 13.67 -4.52 18.22
CA PRO A 370 13.78 -4.76 19.65
C PRO A 370 12.73 -4.00 20.48
N ASP A 371 12.28 -2.83 19.99
CA ASP A 371 11.48 -1.88 20.78
C ASP A 371 9.96 -1.93 20.51
N VAL A 372 9.51 -2.79 19.59
CA VAL A 372 8.07 -3.01 19.35
C VAL A 372 7.45 -3.74 20.52
N ILE A 373 6.15 -3.53 20.76
CA ILE A 373 5.40 -4.25 21.79
C ILE A 373 4.88 -5.60 21.30
N GLY A 374 4.86 -5.84 20.00
CA GLY A 374 4.44 -7.09 19.38
C GLY A 374 4.33 -6.98 17.86
N PHE A 375 4.02 -8.12 17.24
CA PHE A 375 3.82 -8.27 15.81
C PHE A 375 2.45 -8.87 15.54
N ILE A 376 1.87 -8.51 14.39
CA ILE A 376 0.70 -9.20 13.84
C ILE A 376 1.03 -9.78 12.46
N ASN A 377 0.35 -10.86 12.05
CA ASN A 377 0.66 -11.55 10.80
C ASN A 377 -0.58 -12.00 10.01
N GLY A 378 -0.49 -11.88 8.68
CA GLY A 378 -1.47 -12.38 7.71
C GLY A 378 -2.17 -11.24 6.96
N TYR A 379 -3.00 -11.61 5.99
CA TYR A 379 -4.02 -10.73 5.41
C TYR A 379 -5.38 -11.44 5.52
N GLY A 380 -5.42 -12.71 5.12
CA GLY A 380 -6.42 -13.67 5.60
C GLY A 380 -6.01 -14.34 6.92
N PRO A 381 -6.78 -15.33 7.39
CA PRO A 381 -6.40 -16.14 8.54
C PRO A 381 -5.01 -16.77 8.36
N ALA A 382 -4.17 -16.65 9.39
CA ALA A 382 -2.84 -17.24 9.45
C ALA A 382 -2.62 -17.92 10.81
N ARG A 383 -1.49 -18.61 10.98
CA ARG A 383 -1.23 -19.51 12.11
C ARG A 383 0.13 -19.30 12.75
N THR A 384 0.93 -18.35 12.27
CA THR A 384 2.21 -17.96 12.87
C THR A 384 1.96 -17.29 14.20
N ARG A 385 2.36 -17.96 15.28
CA ARG A 385 2.22 -17.44 16.64
C ARG A 385 3.51 -17.68 17.39
N ASP A 386 3.97 -16.67 18.11
CA ASP A 386 5.15 -16.77 18.94
C ASP A 386 5.08 -15.81 20.13
N LEU A 387 5.92 -16.04 21.14
CA LEU A 387 6.11 -15.10 22.23
C LEU A 387 7.55 -15.15 22.67
N ARG A 388 8.25 -14.02 22.58
CA ARG A 388 9.61 -13.85 23.07
C ARG A 388 9.66 -12.64 23.97
N ASP A 389 10.23 -12.84 25.16
CA ASP A 389 10.25 -11.83 26.21
C ASP A 389 8.81 -11.38 26.54
N THR A 390 8.44 -10.16 26.13
CA THR A 390 7.11 -9.56 26.29
C THR A 390 6.46 -9.17 24.95
N ARG A 391 7.02 -9.65 23.83
CA ARG A 391 6.63 -9.31 22.47
C ARG A 391 5.94 -10.52 21.80
N PRO A 392 4.60 -10.57 21.75
CA PRO A 392 3.89 -11.63 21.07
C PRO A 392 3.90 -11.38 19.56
N MET A 393 3.83 -12.45 18.80
CA MET A 393 3.46 -12.47 17.38
C MET A 393 2.12 -13.20 17.29
N ILE A 394 1.08 -12.52 16.79
CA ILE A 394 -0.28 -13.08 16.70
C ILE A 394 -0.77 -12.97 15.25
N SER A 395 -1.22 -14.09 14.68
CA SER A 395 -1.82 -14.08 13.35
C SER A 395 -3.29 -13.66 13.41
N TYR A 396 -3.82 -13.13 12.31
CA TYR A 396 -5.26 -12.97 12.13
C TYR A 396 -5.98 -14.32 12.19
N ASP A 397 -7.11 -14.36 12.87
CA ASP A 397 -8.01 -15.51 12.92
C ASP A 397 -9.12 -15.43 11.87
N TYR A 398 -9.48 -14.21 11.46
CA TYR A 398 -10.61 -13.96 10.57
C TYR A 398 -10.38 -12.72 9.69
N TYR A 399 -10.92 -12.78 8.48
CA TYR A 399 -10.95 -11.66 7.54
C TYR A 399 -12.40 -11.31 7.18
N ILE A 400 -12.78 -10.05 7.39
CA ILE A 400 -14.11 -9.56 7.06
C ILE A 400 -14.15 -9.08 5.60
N ASP A 401 -14.74 -9.90 4.73
CA ASP A 401 -15.06 -9.52 3.35
C ASP A 401 -16.16 -8.44 3.32
N PRO A 402 -16.08 -7.45 2.41
CA PRO A 402 -17.08 -6.37 2.33
C PRO A 402 -18.46 -6.85 1.85
N ARG A 403 -18.53 -7.99 1.15
CA ARG A 403 -19.77 -8.56 0.62
C ARG A 403 -20.43 -9.53 1.60
N ARG A 404 -19.74 -9.98 2.65
CA ARG A 404 -20.29 -10.94 3.61
C ARG A 404 -21.36 -10.29 4.49
N PRO A 405 -22.56 -10.87 4.64
CA PRO A 405 -23.60 -10.35 5.53
C PRO A 405 -23.11 -10.28 6.99
N ARG A 406 -23.60 -9.30 7.77
CA ARG A 406 -23.04 -9.01 9.11
C ARG A 406 -23.50 -9.98 10.18
N GLU A 407 -24.67 -10.54 9.99
CA GLU A 407 -25.19 -11.69 10.71
C GLU A 407 -24.31 -12.94 10.49
N GLU A 408 -23.81 -13.17 9.28
CA GLU A 408 -22.90 -14.29 8.98
C GLU A 408 -21.52 -14.05 9.59
N VAL A 409 -20.99 -12.82 9.50
CA VAL A 409 -19.73 -12.46 10.17
C VAL A 409 -19.86 -12.68 11.69
N ALA A 410 -20.96 -12.24 12.32
CA ALA A 410 -21.18 -12.47 13.75
C ALA A 410 -21.29 -13.96 14.09
N ALA A 411 -21.96 -14.77 13.25
CA ALA A 411 -22.05 -16.21 13.42
C ALA A 411 -20.67 -16.88 13.34
N ASP A 412 -19.84 -16.52 12.36
CA ASP A 412 -18.49 -17.08 12.21
C ASP A 412 -17.60 -16.73 13.41
N LEU A 413 -17.63 -15.48 13.89
CA LEU A 413 -16.89 -15.08 15.09
C LEU A 413 -17.40 -15.84 16.32
N GLY A 414 -18.71 -16.05 16.43
CA GLY A 414 -19.32 -16.89 17.47
C GLY A 414 -18.83 -18.34 17.42
N GLU A 415 -18.73 -18.92 16.23
CA GLU A 415 -18.18 -20.26 16.03
C GLU A 415 -16.70 -20.33 16.43
N LEU A 416 -15.87 -19.36 16.01
CA LEU A 416 -14.47 -19.29 16.42
C LEU A 416 -14.31 -19.18 17.94
N ILE A 417 -15.17 -18.39 18.60
CA ILE A 417 -15.20 -18.24 20.06
C ILE A 417 -15.54 -19.56 20.76
N ALA A 418 -16.49 -20.32 20.20
CA ALA A 418 -16.91 -21.61 20.73
C ALA A 418 -15.86 -22.70 20.52
N LEU A 419 -15.27 -22.78 19.31
CA LEU A 419 -14.23 -23.74 18.97
C LEU A 419 -12.96 -23.56 19.82
N ASN A 420 -12.59 -22.31 20.10
CA ASN A 420 -11.42 -22.00 20.90
C ASN A 420 -11.76 -21.90 22.38
N ALA A 421 -12.24 -22.98 23.03
CA ALA A 421 -12.77 -22.93 24.42
C ALA A 421 -11.76 -22.50 25.52
N LYS A 422 -10.44 -22.59 25.27
CA LYS A 422 -9.41 -22.15 26.23
C LYS A 422 -9.44 -20.63 26.40
N ARG A 423 -9.36 -20.13 27.64
CA ARG A 423 -9.40 -18.69 27.96
C ARG A 423 -8.13 -18.24 28.70
N PRO A 424 -7.65 -17.00 28.48
CA PRO A 424 -8.12 -16.01 27.49
C PRO A 424 -7.99 -16.50 26.05
N TYR A 425 -8.89 -16.06 25.18
CA TYR A 425 -8.75 -16.21 23.73
C TYR A 425 -8.47 -14.82 23.13
N PHE A 426 -7.52 -14.77 22.20
CA PHE A 426 -7.09 -13.54 21.53
C PHE A 426 -7.52 -13.65 20.07
N LEU A 427 -8.67 -13.08 19.75
CA LEU A 427 -9.31 -13.13 18.44
C LEU A 427 -8.91 -11.87 17.66
N LEU A 428 -8.00 -11.99 16.71
CA LEU A 428 -7.56 -10.87 15.89
C LEU A 428 -8.26 -10.90 14.53
N VAL A 429 -8.87 -9.78 14.14
CA VAL A 429 -9.72 -9.70 12.95
C VAL A 429 -9.20 -8.63 11.99
N HIS A 430 -8.94 -9.04 10.75
CA HIS A 430 -8.60 -8.14 9.66
C HIS A 430 -9.88 -7.70 8.93
N VAL A 431 -10.01 -6.41 8.64
CA VAL A 431 -11.25 -5.82 8.15
C VAL A 431 -11.00 -5.15 6.81
N ARG A 432 -11.64 -5.61 5.72
CA ARG A 432 -11.52 -4.95 4.41
C ARG A 432 -11.75 -3.45 4.54
N GLU A 433 -10.88 -2.63 3.94
CA GLU A 433 -10.87 -1.16 4.00
C GLU A 433 -12.18 -0.48 3.63
N SER A 434 -13.06 -1.17 2.89
CA SER A 434 -14.38 -0.64 2.50
C SER A 434 -15.48 -0.90 3.55
N ASN A 435 -15.21 -1.65 4.63
CA ASN A 435 -16.14 -1.83 5.74
C ASN A 435 -15.97 -0.71 6.77
N ASP A 436 -17.02 0.07 7.01
CA ASP A 436 -16.97 1.11 8.02
C ASP A 436 -17.07 0.57 9.47
N VAL A 437 -16.73 1.41 10.44
CA VAL A 437 -16.77 1.04 11.86
C VAL A 437 -18.21 0.77 12.35
N ASN A 438 -19.25 1.34 11.74
CA ASN A 438 -20.62 1.03 12.13
C ASN A 438 -20.98 -0.43 11.82
N SER A 439 -20.48 -0.95 10.71
CA SER A 439 -20.60 -2.38 10.36
C SER A 439 -20.05 -3.26 11.48
N LEU A 440 -18.89 -2.91 12.03
CA LEU A 440 -18.27 -3.64 13.14
C LEU A 440 -19.06 -3.51 14.44
N VAL A 441 -19.61 -2.34 14.75
CA VAL A 441 -20.51 -2.14 15.90
C VAL A 441 -21.70 -3.09 15.84
N GLU A 442 -22.29 -3.26 14.65
CA GLU A 442 -23.41 -4.17 14.45
C GLU A 442 -23.01 -5.65 14.59
N VAL A 443 -21.81 -6.03 14.15
CA VAL A 443 -21.27 -7.38 14.40
C VAL A 443 -21.08 -7.62 15.90
N VAL A 444 -20.40 -6.72 16.61
CA VAL A 444 -20.06 -6.86 18.03
C VAL A 444 -21.31 -6.98 18.91
N LYS A 445 -22.39 -6.21 18.61
CA LYS A 445 -23.67 -6.29 19.33
C LYS A 445 -24.33 -7.68 19.29
N ARG A 446 -23.98 -8.51 18.30
CA ARG A 446 -24.53 -9.85 18.10
C ARG A 446 -23.66 -10.96 18.72
N LEU A 447 -22.49 -10.63 19.26
CA LEU A 447 -21.62 -11.62 19.88
C LEU A 447 -22.06 -11.91 21.31
N ASP A 448 -22.10 -13.19 21.66
CA ASP A 448 -22.39 -13.68 23.01
C ASP A 448 -21.12 -14.05 23.77
N GLY A 449 -21.19 -13.99 25.11
CA GLY A 449 -20.13 -14.42 26.02
C GLY A 449 -19.23 -13.27 26.50
N PRO A 450 -18.11 -13.59 27.20
CA PRO A 450 -17.25 -12.59 27.83
C PRO A 450 -16.30 -11.94 26.80
N VAL A 451 -16.87 -11.38 25.73
CA VAL A 451 -16.14 -10.69 24.66
C VAL A 451 -15.84 -9.26 25.06
N GLU A 452 -14.58 -8.84 24.90
CA GLU A 452 -14.11 -7.49 25.17
C GLU A 452 -13.35 -6.99 23.95
N VAL A 453 -13.91 -5.96 23.29
CA VAL A 453 -13.21 -5.27 22.20
C VAL A 453 -12.19 -4.32 22.81
N VAL A 454 -10.91 -4.50 22.46
CA VAL A 454 -9.80 -3.72 23.02
C VAL A 454 -8.92 -3.12 21.92
N PRO A 455 -8.28 -1.96 22.18
CA PRO A 455 -7.23 -1.43 21.31
C PRO A 455 -6.10 -2.45 21.09
N LEU A 456 -5.45 -2.40 19.93
CA LEU A 456 -4.48 -3.42 19.52
C LEU A 456 -3.24 -3.49 20.42
N ASP A 457 -2.79 -2.37 20.97
CA ASP A 457 -1.69 -2.35 21.94
C ASP A 457 -2.05 -3.04 23.26
N VAL A 458 -3.27 -2.80 23.77
CA VAL A 458 -3.84 -3.53 24.91
C VAL A 458 -3.96 -5.02 24.60
N PHE A 459 -4.50 -5.37 23.43
CA PHE A 459 -4.64 -6.75 22.96
C PHE A 459 -3.31 -7.50 23.02
N LEU A 460 -2.23 -6.93 22.46
CA LEU A 460 -0.91 -7.57 22.47
C LEU A 460 -0.32 -7.68 23.87
N LYS A 461 -0.50 -6.68 24.75
CA LYS A 461 -0.05 -6.80 26.15
C LYS A 461 -0.79 -7.89 26.91
N LEU A 462 -2.08 -8.08 26.67
CA LEU A 462 -2.84 -9.18 27.24
C LEU A 462 -2.38 -10.53 26.66
N ALA A 463 -2.14 -10.61 25.35
CA ALA A 463 -1.62 -11.81 24.68
C ALA A 463 -0.22 -12.23 25.16
N ALA A 464 0.61 -11.27 25.56
CA ALA A 464 1.91 -11.54 26.17
C ALA A 464 1.78 -12.07 27.62
N SER A 465 0.75 -11.64 28.35
CA SER A 465 0.59 -11.94 29.78
C SER A 465 0.15 -13.38 30.07
N ASN A 466 -0.61 -14.00 29.16
CA ASN A 466 -1.13 -15.35 29.34
C ASN A 466 -1.21 -16.06 27.99
N LYS A 467 -0.14 -16.77 27.64
CA LYS A 467 -0.01 -17.48 26.38
C LYS A 467 -0.88 -18.74 26.35
N THR A 468 -2.11 -18.60 25.87
CA THR A 468 -3.02 -19.73 25.63
C THR A 468 -2.85 -20.36 24.26
N TYR A 469 -2.30 -19.61 23.30
CA TYR A 469 -1.95 -20.03 21.94
C TYR A 469 -0.67 -20.88 21.89
N VAL A 470 -0.56 -21.73 20.88
CA VAL A 470 0.60 -22.59 20.64
C VAL A 470 1.59 -21.88 19.72
N THR A 471 2.89 -21.90 20.04
CA THR A 471 3.92 -21.42 19.12
C THR A 471 3.88 -22.25 17.85
N ARG A 472 3.77 -21.59 16.70
CA ARG A 472 3.77 -22.24 15.39
C ARG A 472 4.42 -21.31 14.36
N TYR A 473 5.12 -21.94 13.43
CA TYR A 473 5.69 -21.34 12.23
C TYR A 473 5.25 -22.14 11.01
N GLN A 474 5.42 -21.56 9.82
CA GLN A 474 5.28 -22.28 8.56
C GLN A 474 6.17 -23.53 8.57
N GLN A 475 5.62 -24.66 8.16
CA GLN A 475 6.34 -25.92 7.96
C GLN A 475 6.64 -26.14 6.48
N PRO A 476 7.75 -26.81 6.12
CA PRO A 476 8.07 -27.10 4.72
C PRO A 476 6.99 -27.86 3.95
N GLY A 477 6.19 -28.68 4.65
CA GLY A 477 5.08 -29.44 4.08
C GLY A 477 3.71 -28.75 4.13
N ASP A 478 3.63 -27.53 4.66
CA ASP A 478 2.38 -26.77 4.60
C ASP A 478 2.01 -26.48 3.13
N PRO A 479 0.72 -26.48 2.78
CA PRO A 479 0.30 -26.29 1.40
C PRO A 479 0.75 -24.92 0.88
N LYS A 480 1.18 -24.92 -0.38
CA LYS A 480 1.42 -23.70 -1.16
C LYS A 480 0.32 -23.63 -2.21
N HIS A 481 -0.49 -22.58 -2.11
CA HIS A 481 -1.59 -22.34 -3.05
C HIS A 481 -1.14 -21.50 -4.25
N PHE A 482 -0.01 -20.83 -4.09
CA PHE A 482 0.69 -20.10 -5.12
C PHE A 482 1.65 -20.99 -5.92
N LYS A 483 1.56 -20.95 -7.25
CA LYS A 483 2.60 -21.48 -8.15
C LYS A 483 3.44 -20.27 -8.58
N GLY A 484 4.63 -20.15 -7.98
CA GLY A 484 5.54 -19.02 -8.18
C GLY A 484 5.95 -18.76 -9.64
N TYR A 485 6.86 -17.80 -9.82
CA TYR A 485 7.36 -17.43 -11.14
C TYR A 485 8.61 -18.21 -11.59
#